data_AF-A0A1I1A3P7-F1
#
_entry.id   AF-A0A1I1A3P7-F1
#
_cell.length_a   1.000
_cell.length_b   1.000
_cell.length_c   1.000
_cell.angle_alpha   90.00
_cell.angle_beta   90.00
_cell.angle_gamma   90.00
#
_symmetry.space_group_name_H-M   'P 1'
#
loop_
_entity.id
_entity.type
_entity.pdbx_description
1 polymer ?
#
loop_
_entity_poly.entity_id
_entity_poly.type
_entity_poly.pdbx_seq_one_letter_code
_entity_poly.pdbx_strand_id
1 'polypeptide(L)'
;MDFTRNNIIELHKRIVQFGNENFAQIEKLNLDPNDELDSTYVGMILRQMTINNDLASLMLNKNHGYHTSEFILLRCLIDDFLHISYIVNQPNSEEVIVNFNADALDKNYKKIYDLAILNEETLGGNYPFYPTYALMAQVKEKMKNSPKRQQHFSDKENFKFKTFKNTGQIIRELKDEKYSHSLRRAYFIWRKLSDFVHYSNTAFEEEQMIDPEKDSTYTEFAEIISYSYFTILNCFKHFQNRYNLKIIDTNNLSQYYKNTEHPN
;
A
#
# COMPACT_ATOMS: atom_id res chain seq x y z
N MET A 1 -4.25 -10.59 -25.50
CA MET A 1 -3.15 -11.58 -25.41
C MET A 1 -3.33 -12.21 -24.06
N ASP A 2 -3.66 -13.49 -24.00
CA ASP A 2 -3.99 -14.13 -22.73
C ASP A 2 -2.71 -14.40 -21.97
N PHE A 3 -2.62 -13.89 -20.74
CA PHE A 3 -1.45 -14.09 -19.89
C PHE A 3 -1.45 -15.51 -19.34
N THR A 4 -0.29 -16.14 -19.32
CA THR A 4 -0.07 -17.43 -18.63
C THR A 4 0.57 -17.20 -17.27
N ARG A 5 0.55 -18.23 -16.41
CA ARG A 5 1.29 -18.26 -15.14
C ARG A 5 2.75 -17.80 -15.28
N ASN A 6 3.45 -18.28 -16.31
CA ASN A 6 4.84 -17.92 -16.56
C ASN A 6 5.00 -16.44 -16.93
N ASN A 7 4.03 -15.87 -17.66
CA ASN A 7 4.04 -14.44 -17.94
C ASN A 7 3.89 -13.62 -16.65
N ILE A 8 3.01 -14.03 -15.73
CA ILE A 8 2.79 -13.35 -14.44
C ILE A 8 4.03 -13.40 -13.55
N ILE A 9 4.67 -14.56 -13.44
CA ILE A 9 5.93 -14.72 -12.70
C ILE A 9 7.00 -13.77 -13.25
N GLU A 10 7.13 -13.72 -14.58
CA GLU A 10 8.12 -12.86 -15.24
C GLU A 10 7.81 -11.36 -15.04
N LEU A 11 6.53 -10.95 -15.11
CA LEU A 11 6.15 -9.57 -14.83
C LEU A 11 6.53 -9.15 -13.41
N HIS A 12 6.23 -9.97 -12.39
CA HIS A 12 6.65 -9.69 -11.01
C HIS A 12 8.17 -9.51 -10.89
N LYS A 13 8.95 -10.40 -11.51
CA LYS A 13 10.42 -10.32 -11.51
C LYS A 13 10.93 -9.02 -12.14
N ARG A 14 10.33 -8.59 -13.25
CA ARG A 14 10.68 -7.32 -13.90
C ARG A 14 10.39 -6.11 -13.00
N ILE A 15 9.28 -6.13 -12.25
CA ILE A 15 8.98 -5.07 -11.28
C ILE A 15 10.03 -5.04 -10.16
N VAL A 16 10.39 -6.20 -9.62
CA VAL A 16 11.44 -6.30 -8.59
C VAL A 16 12.78 -5.79 -9.11
N GLN A 17 13.15 -6.16 -10.34
CA GLN A 17 14.37 -5.66 -10.97
C GLN A 17 14.34 -4.13 -11.14
N PHE A 18 13.25 -3.57 -11.64
CA PHE A 18 13.08 -2.12 -11.76
C PHE A 18 13.20 -1.41 -10.41
N GLY A 19 12.60 -1.97 -9.36
CA GLY A 19 12.75 -1.49 -7.99
C GLY A 19 14.20 -1.51 -7.52
N ASN A 20 14.90 -2.64 -7.67
CA ASN A 20 16.30 -2.81 -7.25
C ASN A 20 17.26 -1.84 -7.95
N GLU A 21 17.15 -1.71 -9.29
CA GLU A 21 18.03 -0.85 -10.08
C GLU A 21 17.96 0.62 -9.63
N ASN A 22 16.75 1.09 -9.33
CA ASN A 22 16.56 2.46 -8.85
C ASN A 22 16.85 2.59 -7.35
N PHE A 23 16.54 1.58 -6.54
CA PHE A 23 16.78 1.59 -5.08
C PHE A 23 18.27 1.65 -4.76
N ALA A 24 19.12 0.99 -5.55
CA ALA A 24 20.58 1.07 -5.43
C ALA A 24 21.15 2.49 -5.59
N GLN A 25 20.40 3.42 -6.20
CA GLN A 25 20.77 4.84 -6.22
C GLN A 25 20.38 5.53 -4.90
N ILE A 26 19.24 5.18 -4.33
CA ILE A 26 18.77 5.70 -3.04
C ILE A 26 19.69 5.26 -1.90
N GLU A 27 20.17 4.01 -1.90
CA GLU A 27 21.09 3.51 -0.86
C GLU A 27 22.41 4.29 -0.80
N LYS A 28 22.78 4.95 -1.89
CA LYS A 28 23.97 5.82 -1.96
C LYS A 28 23.68 7.23 -1.44
N LEU A 29 22.41 7.59 -1.28
CA LEU A 29 22.00 8.82 -0.61
C LEU A 29 22.13 8.59 0.89
N ASN A 30 22.87 9.47 1.56
CA ASN A 30 22.93 9.48 3.03
C ASN A 30 21.66 10.15 3.58
N LEU A 31 20.50 9.51 3.37
CA LEU A 31 19.20 10.03 3.75
C LEU A 31 19.09 10.22 5.26
N ASP A 32 18.43 11.29 5.69
CA ASP A 32 18.07 11.45 7.10
C ASP A 32 16.97 10.43 7.44
N PRO A 33 17.19 9.47 8.36
CA PRO A 33 16.17 8.51 8.76
C PRO A 33 14.97 9.18 9.47
N ASN A 34 15.04 10.48 9.74
CA ASN A 34 13.95 11.28 10.30
C ASN A 34 13.16 12.06 9.25
N ASP A 35 13.60 12.06 7.98
CA ASP A 35 12.81 12.61 6.89
C ASP A 35 11.64 11.68 6.61
N GLU A 36 10.45 12.12 7.03
CA GLU A 36 9.22 11.35 6.93
C GLU A 36 8.80 11.10 5.48
N LEU A 37 9.04 12.05 4.58
CA LEU A 37 8.66 11.92 3.17
C LEU A 37 9.52 10.84 2.51
N ASP A 38 10.85 10.97 2.65
CA ASP A 38 11.79 9.99 2.12
C ASP A 38 11.54 8.60 2.71
N SER A 39 11.35 8.51 4.02
CA SER A 39 11.07 7.26 4.71
C SER A 39 9.77 6.60 4.21
N THR A 40 8.73 7.40 3.96
CA THR A 40 7.44 6.89 3.44
C THR A 40 7.62 6.32 2.05
N TYR A 41 8.29 7.04 1.14
CA TYR A 41 8.49 6.57 -0.23
C TYR A 41 9.48 5.39 -0.32
N VAL A 42 10.54 5.37 0.49
CA VAL A 42 11.43 4.19 0.63
C VAL A 42 10.64 2.98 1.11
N GLY A 43 9.82 3.14 2.16
CA GLY A 43 9.00 2.07 2.70
C GLY A 43 8.04 1.49 1.67
N MET A 44 7.42 2.34 0.85
CA MET A 44 6.53 1.92 -0.24
C MET A 44 7.30 1.15 -1.33
N ILE A 45 8.46 1.64 -1.78
CA ILE A 45 9.28 0.95 -2.79
C ILE A 45 9.66 -0.46 -2.30
N LEU A 46 10.21 -0.56 -1.08
CA LEU A 46 10.64 -1.82 -0.49
C LEU A 46 9.47 -2.79 -0.33
N ARG A 47 8.33 -2.31 0.19
CA ARG A 47 7.11 -3.11 0.35
C ARG A 47 6.63 -3.66 -0.99
N GLN A 48 6.57 -2.83 -2.03
CA GLN A 48 6.16 -3.26 -3.37
C GLN A 48 7.12 -4.33 -3.93
N MET A 49 8.43 -4.15 -3.78
CA MET A 49 9.43 -5.13 -4.21
C MET A 49 9.28 -6.46 -3.45
N THR A 50 9.13 -6.42 -2.13
CA THR A 50 8.93 -7.63 -1.31
C THR A 50 7.68 -8.39 -1.74
N ILE A 51 6.53 -7.72 -1.84
CA ILE A 51 5.27 -8.37 -2.21
C ILE A 51 5.36 -8.98 -3.63
N ASN A 52 5.98 -8.29 -4.59
CA ASN A 52 6.15 -8.83 -5.94
C ASN A 52 7.09 -10.05 -5.95
N ASN A 53 8.15 -10.05 -5.15
CA ASN A 53 9.04 -11.20 -5.02
C ASN A 53 8.32 -12.40 -4.38
N ASP A 54 7.50 -12.16 -3.36
CA ASP A 54 6.70 -13.19 -2.69
C ASP A 54 5.65 -13.76 -3.64
N LEU A 55 4.94 -12.92 -4.39
CA LEU A 55 3.99 -13.36 -5.42
C LEU A 55 4.66 -14.21 -6.51
N ALA A 56 5.84 -13.80 -7.01
CA ALA A 56 6.59 -14.62 -7.96
C ALA A 56 6.96 -15.98 -7.39
N SER A 57 7.33 -16.04 -6.10
CA SER A 57 7.70 -17.27 -5.40
C SER A 57 6.50 -18.18 -5.15
N LEU A 58 5.37 -17.62 -4.72
CA LEU A 58 4.10 -18.35 -4.57
C LEU A 58 3.67 -18.94 -5.91
N MET A 59 3.63 -18.11 -6.95
CA MET A 59 3.28 -18.54 -8.29
C MET A 59 4.28 -19.56 -8.85
N LEU A 60 5.57 -19.52 -8.51
CA LEU A 60 6.52 -20.54 -8.98
C LEU A 60 6.29 -21.89 -8.30
N ASN A 61 6.02 -21.89 -6.99
CA ASN A 61 5.95 -23.10 -6.16
C ASN A 61 4.51 -23.63 -5.96
N LYS A 62 3.53 -22.99 -6.58
CA LYS A 62 2.11 -23.37 -6.48
C LYS A 62 1.87 -24.81 -6.90
N ASN A 63 1.28 -25.59 -5.99
CA ASN A 63 0.95 -27.02 -6.14
C ASN A 63 -0.57 -27.30 -6.01
N HIS A 64 -1.41 -26.26 -5.88
CA HIS A 64 -2.87 -26.36 -5.80
C HIS A 64 -3.54 -25.29 -6.67
N GLY A 65 -4.86 -25.43 -6.91
CA GLY A 65 -5.64 -24.49 -7.72
C GLY A 65 -6.02 -23.17 -7.03
N TYR A 66 -6.03 -23.13 -5.69
CA TYR A 66 -6.47 -21.94 -4.93
C TYR A 66 -5.51 -20.76 -5.01
N HIS A 67 -6.03 -19.53 -5.03
CA HIS A 67 -5.31 -18.26 -5.21
C HIS A 67 -5.41 -17.30 -4.02
N THR A 68 -5.96 -17.73 -2.88
CA THR A 68 -6.21 -16.88 -1.70
C THR A 68 -4.99 -16.05 -1.30
N SER A 69 -3.82 -16.67 -1.16
CA SER A 69 -2.59 -15.96 -0.80
C SER A 69 -2.21 -14.89 -1.83
N GLU A 70 -2.32 -15.24 -3.11
CA GLU A 70 -2.03 -14.31 -4.20
C GLU A 70 -3.05 -13.17 -4.25
N PHE A 71 -4.34 -13.43 -4.06
CA PHE A 71 -5.39 -12.40 -4.01
C PHE A 71 -5.17 -11.41 -2.86
N ILE A 72 -4.81 -11.89 -1.66
CA ILE A 72 -4.52 -11.03 -0.51
C ILE A 72 -3.33 -10.12 -0.80
N LEU A 73 -2.24 -10.66 -1.36
CA LEU A 73 -1.04 -9.90 -1.69
C LEU A 73 -1.26 -8.93 -2.86
N LEU A 74 -1.99 -9.33 -3.90
CA LEU A 74 -2.38 -8.47 -5.00
C LEU A 74 -3.25 -7.31 -4.51
N ARG A 75 -4.20 -7.56 -3.60
CA ARG A 75 -5.00 -6.50 -2.97
C ARG A 75 -4.13 -5.48 -2.24
N CYS A 76 -3.07 -5.93 -1.56
CA CYS A 76 -2.11 -5.03 -0.92
C CYS A 76 -1.37 -4.12 -1.93
N LEU A 77 -1.02 -4.63 -3.11
CA LEU A 77 -0.43 -3.79 -4.17
C LEU A 77 -1.42 -2.71 -4.63
N ILE A 78 -2.71 -3.05 -4.71
CA ILE A 78 -3.75 -2.11 -5.11
C ILE A 78 -3.98 -1.03 -4.03
N ASP A 79 -3.96 -1.38 -2.73
CA ASP A 79 -4.05 -0.37 -1.66
C ASP A 79 -2.98 0.71 -1.82
N ASP A 80 -1.73 0.28 -1.98
CA ASP A 80 -0.59 1.18 -2.08
C ASP A 80 -0.71 2.05 -3.33
N PHE A 81 -1.13 1.48 -4.46
CA PHE A 81 -1.41 2.24 -5.68
C PHE A 81 -2.51 3.28 -5.49
N LEU A 82 -3.63 2.92 -4.87
CA LEU A 82 -4.75 3.84 -4.63
C LEU A 82 -4.30 5.04 -3.78
N HIS A 83 -3.53 4.79 -2.72
CA HIS A 83 -3.04 5.86 -1.85
C HIS A 83 -1.97 6.71 -2.54
N ILE A 84 -0.92 6.11 -3.08
CA ILE A 84 0.20 6.84 -3.67
C ILE A 84 -0.24 7.62 -4.91
N SER A 85 -1.02 7.01 -5.79
CA SER A 85 -1.53 7.72 -6.98
C SER A 85 -2.46 8.87 -6.61
N TYR A 86 -3.28 8.74 -5.56
CA TYR A 86 -4.05 9.88 -5.05
C TYR A 86 -3.13 10.99 -4.51
N ILE A 87 -2.18 10.63 -3.65
CA ILE A 87 -1.28 11.57 -2.95
C ILE A 87 -0.45 12.41 -3.93
N VAL A 88 0.21 11.78 -4.90
CA VAL A 88 1.13 12.48 -5.82
C VAL A 88 0.41 13.40 -6.81
N ASN A 89 -0.92 13.24 -6.95
CA ASN A 89 -1.76 14.11 -7.77
C ASN A 89 -2.47 15.20 -6.96
N GLN A 90 -2.18 15.34 -5.65
CA GLN A 90 -2.70 16.46 -4.87
C GLN A 90 -1.80 17.70 -4.99
N PRO A 91 -2.36 18.93 -4.95
CA PRO A 91 -1.57 20.16 -5.03
C PRO A 91 -0.48 20.31 -3.94
N ASN A 92 -0.71 19.73 -2.76
CA ASN A 92 0.25 19.72 -1.66
C ASN A 92 0.48 18.27 -1.21
N SER A 93 1.16 17.47 -2.04
CA SER A 93 1.40 16.05 -1.80
C SER A 93 2.16 15.78 -0.49
N GLU A 94 3.07 16.67 -0.09
CA GLU A 94 3.86 16.53 1.14
C GLU A 94 2.96 16.60 2.39
N GLU A 95 2.09 17.61 2.49
CA GLU A 95 1.13 17.70 3.60
C GLU A 95 0.15 16.51 3.60
N VAL A 96 -0.19 16.00 2.41
CA VAL A 96 -1.06 14.83 2.31
C VAL A 96 -0.35 13.55 2.81
N ILE A 97 0.97 13.40 2.64
CA ILE A 97 1.76 12.35 3.29
C ILE A 97 1.75 12.51 4.81
N VAL A 98 1.93 13.73 5.32
CA VAL A 98 1.86 14.01 6.77
C VAL A 98 0.49 13.59 7.32
N ASN A 99 -0.59 13.89 6.60
CA ASN A 99 -1.95 13.46 6.96
C ASN A 99 -2.10 11.93 6.94
N PHE A 100 -1.54 11.27 5.93
CA PHE A 100 -1.54 9.82 5.80
C PHE A 100 -0.88 9.14 7.01
N ASN A 101 0.30 9.62 7.41
CA ASN A 101 1.03 9.08 8.54
C ASN A 101 0.40 9.45 9.89
N ALA A 102 -0.15 10.67 10.02
CA ALA A 102 -0.89 11.09 11.21
C ALA A 102 -2.12 10.21 11.47
N ASP A 103 -2.87 9.90 10.41
CA ASP A 103 -4.04 9.02 10.48
C ASP A 103 -3.67 7.58 10.87
N ALA A 104 -2.55 7.06 10.34
CA ALA A 104 -2.01 5.76 10.74
C ALA A 104 -1.61 5.73 12.23
N LEU A 105 -0.99 6.80 12.74
CA LEU A 105 -0.64 6.93 14.16
C LEU A 105 -1.89 6.94 15.05
N ASP A 106 -2.91 7.71 14.69
CA ASP A 106 -4.19 7.78 15.42
C ASP A 106 -4.88 6.41 15.47
N LYS A 107 -4.99 5.73 14.33
CA LYS A 107 -5.58 4.38 14.23
C LYS A 107 -4.82 3.37 15.09
N ASN A 108 -3.49 3.43 15.11
CA ASN A 108 -2.68 2.54 15.95
C ASN A 108 -2.85 2.84 17.45
N TYR A 109 -2.92 4.12 17.83
CA TYR A 109 -3.23 4.50 19.20
C TYR A 109 -4.60 3.97 19.64
N LYS A 110 -5.64 4.17 18.81
CA LYS A 110 -7.01 3.71 19.09
C LYS A 110 -7.10 2.20 19.25
N LYS A 111 -6.46 1.40 18.38
CA LYS A 111 -6.41 -0.07 18.52
C LYS A 111 -5.85 -0.52 19.86
N ILE A 112 -4.78 0.12 20.34
CA ILE A 112 -4.17 -0.21 21.63
C ILE A 112 -5.08 0.28 22.77
N TYR A 113 -5.72 1.43 22.59
CA TYR A 113 -6.68 1.96 23.56
C TYR A 113 -7.91 1.05 23.72
N ASP A 114 -8.44 0.48 22.63
CA ASP A 114 -9.54 -0.47 22.66
C ASP A 114 -9.19 -1.73 23.50
N LEU A 115 -7.92 -2.18 23.44
CA LEU A 115 -7.44 -3.26 24.31
C LEU A 115 -7.36 -2.83 25.78
N ALA A 116 -7.06 -1.56 26.06
CA ALA A 116 -7.06 -1.03 27.42
C ALA A 116 -8.49 -0.95 27.98
N ILE A 117 -9.45 -0.52 27.17
CA ILE A 117 -10.88 -0.55 27.51
C ILE A 117 -11.29 -1.97 27.86
N LEU A 118 -10.97 -2.94 26.99
CA LEU A 118 -11.30 -4.35 27.22
C LEU A 118 -10.68 -4.87 28.53
N ASN A 119 -9.41 -4.55 28.79
CA ASN A 119 -8.72 -4.99 30.00
C ASN A 119 -9.38 -4.46 31.26
N GLU A 120 -9.64 -3.15 31.32
CA GLU A 120 -10.16 -2.47 32.51
C GLU A 120 -11.64 -2.79 32.74
N GLU A 121 -12.46 -2.75 31.69
CA GLU A 121 -13.92 -2.82 31.82
C GLU A 121 -14.45 -4.25 31.80
N THR A 122 -13.74 -5.19 31.17
CA THR A 122 -14.21 -6.58 31.03
C THR A 122 -13.34 -7.59 31.75
N LEU A 123 -12.02 -7.42 31.74
CA LEU A 123 -11.06 -8.42 32.25
C LEU A 123 -10.57 -8.13 33.68
N GLY A 124 -11.11 -7.11 34.35
CA GLY A 124 -10.78 -6.79 35.75
C GLY A 124 -9.48 -6.00 35.93
N GLY A 125 -8.93 -5.42 34.87
CA GLY A 125 -7.80 -4.47 34.90
C GLY A 125 -6.43 -5.06 35.23
N ASN A 126 -6.34 -6.38 35.43
CA ASN A 126 -5.10 -7.07 35.82
C ASN A 126 -4.63 -8.09 34.78
N TYR A 127 -5.23 -8.14 33.59
CA TYR A 127 -4.78 -9.05 32.54
C TYR A 127 -3.41 -8.58 32.01
N PRO A 128 -2.33 -9.34 32.23
CA PRO A 128 -0.96 -8.84 32.09
C PRO A 128 -0.52 -8.64 30.64
N PHE A 129 -1.29 -9.15 29.68
CA PHE A 129 -0.95 -9.08 28.27
C PHE A 129 -1.53 -7.84 27.57
N TYR A 130 -2.46 -7.11 28.22
CA TYR A 130 -3.13 -5.94 27.64
C TYR A 130 -2.75 -4.64 28.36
N PRO A 131 -2.79 -3.49 27.66
CA PRO A 131 -2.52 -2.19 28.27
C PRO A 131 -3.58 -1.83 29.31
N THR A 132 -3.24 -0.87 30.17
CA THR A 132 -4.15 -0.25 31.16
C THR A 132 -4.42 1.20 30.78
N TYR A 133 -5.42 1.83 31.41
CA TYR A 133 -5.66 3.27 31.20
C TYR A 133 -4.47 4.13 31.64
N ALA A 134 -3.80 3.74 32.72
CA ALA A 134 -2.60 4.43 33.19
C ALA A 134 -1.47 4.39 32.14
N LEU A 135 -1.24 3.23 31.52
CA LEU A 135 -0.25 3.11 30.45
C LEU A 135 -0.63 3.97 29.25
N MET A 136 -1.90 3.97 28.85
CA MET A 136 -2.37 4.75 27.71
C MET A 136 -2.29 6.27 27.93
N ALA A 137 -2.48 6.73 29.17
CA ALA A 137 -2.23 8.12 29.55
C ALA A 137 -0.74 8.49 29.40
N GLN A 138 0.18 7.61 29.79
CA GLN A 138 1.62 7.84 29.59
C GLN A 138 2.00 7.87 28.11
N VAL A 139 1.42 6.98 27.29
CA VAL A 139 1.63 6.97 25.83
C VAL A 139 1.13 8.27 25.21
N LYS A 140 -0.06 8.74 25.62
CA LYS A 140 -0.65 10.01 25.17
C LYS A 140 0.30 11.18 25.44
N GLU A 141 0.81 11.30 26.66
CA GLU A 141 1.75 12.38 27.03
C GLU A 141 3.09 12.28 26.28
N LYS A 142 3.63 11.07 26.11
CA LYS A 142 4.84 10.85 25.29
C LYS A 142 4.63 11.29 23.83
N MET A 143 3.45 11.02 23.26
CA MET A 143 3.11 11.45 21.90
C MET A 143 2.99 12.98 21.81
N LYS A 144 2.29 13.63 22.74
CA LYS A 144 2.15 15.09 22.80
C LYS A 144 3.50 15.81 22.93
N ASN A 145 4.43 15.23 23.69
CA ASN A 145 5.72 15.86 23.98
C ASN A 145 6.82 15.53 22.96
N SER A 146 6.56 14.67 21.97
CA SER A 146 7.55 14.30 20.95
C SER A 146 7.68 15.39 19.87
N PRO A 147 8.85 16.05 19.71
CA PRO A 147 9.04 17.10 18.71
C PRO A 147 8.74 16.63 17.28
N LYS A 148 9.11 15.37 16.95
CA LYS A 148 8.90 14.77 15.63
C LYS A 148 7.43 14.52 15.28
N ARG A 149 6.53 14.54 16.27
CA ARG A 149 5.09 14.25 16.08
C ARG A 149 4.22 15.48 16.12
N GLN A 150 4.79 16.67 16.33
CA GLN A 150 3.99 17.89 16.44
C GLN A 150 3.21 18.16 15.14
N GLN A 151 3.81 17.87 13.99
CA GLN A 151 3.18 18.06 12.67
C GLN A 151 1.98 17.14 12.40
N HIS A 152 1.81 16.06 13.18
CA HIS A 152 0.72 15.09 13.00
C HIS A 152 -0.56 15.50 13.73
N PHE A 153 -0.50 16.47 14.65
CA PHE A 153 -1.69 16.93 15.37
C PHE A 153 -2.44 17.99 14.57
N SER A 154 -3.76 17.85 14.51
CA SER A 154 -4.68 18.93 14.12
C SER A 154 -5.06 19.79 15.33
N ASP A 155 -5.10 19.17 16.52
CA ASP A 155 -5.33 19.82 17.80
C ASP A 155 -4.63 19.00 18.90
N LYS A 156 -3.45 19.48 19.32
CA LYS A 156 -2.61 18.80 20.32
C LYS A 156 -3.26 18.73 21.69
N GLU A 157 -3.94 19.80 22.12
CA GLU A 157 -4.51 19.89 23.47
C GLU A 157 -5.60 18.83 23.65
N ASN A 158 -6.47 18.70 22.65
CA ASN A 158 -7.52 17.68 22.64
C ASN A 158 -7.06 16.32 22.10
N PHE A 159 -5.77 16.16 21.80
CA PHE A 159 -5.16 14.93 21.28
C PHE A 159 -5.85 14.42 19.99
N LYS A 160 -6.08 15.33 19.05
CA LYS A 160 -6.63 15.02 17.73
C LYS A 160 -5.54 15.08 16.68
N PHE A 161 -5.45 14.01 15.89
CA PHE A 161 -4.53 13.91 14.77
C PHE A 161 -5.14 14.51 13.50
N LYS A 162 -4.29 14.85 12.53
CA LYS A 162 -4.74 15.06 11.16
C LYS A 162 -5.26 13.74 10.59
N THR A 163 -6.23 13.82 9.69
CA THR A 163 -6.93 12.66 9.13
C THR A 163 -6.63 12.49 7.65
N PHE A 164 -6.68 11.25 7.18
CA PHE A 164 -6.54 10.93 5.77
C PHE A 164 -7.83 10.29 5.24
N LYS A 165 -8.16 10.56 3.98
CA LYS A 165 -9.37 10.02 3.35
C LYS A 165 -9.26 8.51 3.25
N ASN A 166 -10.30 7.79 3.67
CA ASN A 166 -10.35 6.35 3.39
C ASN A 166 -10.54 6.10 1.89
N THR A 167 -10.22 4.90 1.43
CA THR A 167 -10.27 4.51 0.01
C THR A 167 -11.62 4.81 -0.65
N GLY A 168 -12.74 4.58 0.04
CA GLY A 168 -14.07 4.89 -0.48
C GLY A 168 -14.33 6.40 -0.62
N GLN A 169 -13.81 7.22 0.30
CA GLN A 169 -13.87 8.69 0.21
C GLN A 169 -12.99 9.22 -0.92
N ILE A 170 -11.77 8.69 -1.08
CA ILE A 170 -10.88 9.03 -2.20
C ILE A 170 -11.67 8.91 -3.50
N ILE A 171 -12.29 7.74 -3.74
CA ILE A 171 -12.96 7.44 -5.02
C ILE A 171 -14.22 8.29 -5.25
N ARG A 172 -15.04 8.52 -4.21
CA ARG A 172 -16.26 9.34 -4.33
C ARG A 172 -15.96 10.82 -4.63
N GLU A 173 -14.82 11.31 -4.19
CA GLU A 173 -14.42 12.72 -4.35
C GLU A 173 -13.48 12.94 -5.54
N LEU A 174 -13.14 11.89 -6.31
CA LEU A 174 -12.34 12.03 -7.53
C LEU A 174 -13.07 12.84 -8.59
N LYS A 175 -12.44 13.95 -8.98
CA LYS A 175 -12.81 14.72 -10.17
C LYS A 175 -12.42 13.94 -11.43
N ASP A 176 -13.00 14.28 -12.58
CA ASP A 176 -12.64 13.63 -13.85
C ASP A 176 -11.29 14.15 -14.37
N GLU A 177 -10.22 13.60 -13.80
CA GLU A 177 -8.83 13.86 -14.15
C GLU A 177 -8.19 12.60 -14.76
N LYS A 178 -7.05 12.74 -15.43
CA LYS A 178 -6.40 11.64 -16.19
C LYS A 178 -6.21 10.36 -15.36
N TYR A 179 -5.67 10.47 -14.14
CA TYR A 179 -5.41 9.34 -13.24
C TYR A 179 -6.67 8.76 -12.56
N SER A 180 -7.81 9.45 -12.67
CA SER A 180 -9.03 9.08 -11.95
C SER A 180 -9.68 7.82 -12.50
N HIS A 181 -9.53 7.56 -13.79
CA HIS A 181 -10.01 6.32 -14.40
C HIS A 181 -9.28 5.10 -13.81
N SER A 182 -7.95 5.14 -13.72
CA SER A 182 -7.13 4.08 -13.13
C SER A 182 -7.47 3.84 -11.67
N LEU A 183 -7.68 4.92 -10.88
CA LEU A 183 -8.08 4.78 -9.48
C LEU A 183 -9.45 4.12 -9.32
N ARG A 184 -10.45 4.48 -10.16
CA ARG A 184 -11.78 3.86 -10.12
C ARG A 184 -11.73 2.38 -10.50
N ARG A 185 -10.94 2.03 -11.52
CA ARG A 185 -10.72 0.64 -11.94
C ARG A 185 -10.00 -0.18 -10.86
N ALA A 186 -8.92 0.36 -10.31
CA ALA A 186 -8.19 -0.24 -9.19
C ALA A 186 -9.12 -0.45 -7.98
N TYR A 187 -9.97 0.50 -7.65
CA TYR A 187 -10.94 0.36 -6.54
C TYR A 187 -11.95 -0.76 -6.76
N PHE A 188 -12.43 -0.94 -7.99
CA PHE A 188 -13.32 -2.06 -8.32
C PHE A 188 -12.65 -3.41 -8.06
N ILE A 189 -11.42 -3.59 -8.54
CA ILE A 189 -10.63 -4.82 -8.33
C ILE A 189 -10.33 -4.99 -6.83
N TRP A 190 -9.96 -3.92 -6.14
CA TRP A 190 -9.72 -3.92 -4.70
C TRP A 190 -10.94 -4.38 -3.90
N ARG A 191 -12.15 -3.94 -4.28
CA ARG A 191 -13.40 -4.39 -3.64
C ARG A 191 -13.60 -5.89 -3.84
N LYS A 192 -13.47 -6.38 -5.08
CA LYS A 192 -13.55 -7.81 -5.41
C LYS A 192 -12.55 -8.63 -4.59
N LEU A 193 -11.28 -8.21 -4.54
CA LEU A 193 -10.26 -8.96 -3.80
C LEU A 193 -10.39 -8.86 -2.27
N SER A 194 -11.16 -7.91 -1.75
CA SER A 194 -11.38 -7.77 -0.30
C SER A 194 -12.19 -8.93 0.28
N ASP A 195 -13.01 -9.61 -0.52
CA ASP A 195 -13.81 -10.76 -0.09
C ASP A 195 -12.92 -11.98 0.24
N PHE A 196 -11.72 -12.06 -0.34
CA PHE A 196 -10.73 -13.10 -0.02
C PHE A 196 -9.89 -12.78 1.23
N VAL A 197 -9.91 -11.53 1.71
CA VAL A 197 -9.31 -11.15 3.00
C VAL A 197 -10.26 -11.50 4.16
N HIS A 198 -11.56 -11.26 3.97
CA HIS A 198 -12.62 -11.61 4.91
C HIS A 198 -13.35 -12.87 4.45
N TYR A 199 -12.59 -13.96 4.38
CA TYR A 199 -12.99 -15.21 3.74
C TYR A 199 -14.33 -15.74 4.26
N SER A 200 -15.24 -16.02 3.33
CA SER A 200 -16.59 -16.51 3.59
C SER A 200 -16.94 -17.66 2.64
N ASN A 201 -18.08 -18.33 2.84
CA ASN A 201 -18.54 -19.37 1.92
C ASN A 201 -18.68 -18.86 0.48
N THR A 202 -19.10 -17.60 0.29
CA THR A 202 -19.18 -16.99 -1.04
C THR A 202 -17.80 -16.86 -1.67
N ALA A 203 -16.79 -16.39 -0.92
CA ALA A 203 -15.42 -16.29 -1.43
C ALA A 203 -14.84 -17.68 -1.78
N PHE A 204 -15.15 -18.70 -0.97
CA PHE A 204 -14.75 -20.08 -1.25
C PHE A 204 -15.38 -20.63 -2.53
N GLU A 205 -16.69 -20.45 -2.70
CA GLU A 205 -17.42 -20.88 -3.90
C GLU A 205 -16.90 -20.17 -5.15
N GLU A 206 -16.65 -18.86 -5.07
CA GLU A 206 -16.05 -18.09 -6.16
C GLU A 206 -14.66 -18.62 -6.51
N GLU A 207 -13.79 -18.85 -5.53
CA GLU A 207 -12.44 -19.35 -5.77
C GLU A 207 -12.42 -20.73 -6.45
N GLN A 208 -13.38 -21.60 -6.11
CA GLN A 208 -13.51 -22.93 -6.73
C GLN A 208 -13.89 -22.86 -8.22
N MET A 209 -14.49 -21.76 -8.66
CA MET A 209 -14.88 -21.56 -10.06
C MET A 209 -13.77 -20.93 -10.91
N ILE A 210 -12.68 -20.49 -10.30
CA ILE A 210 -11.57 -19.81 -10.99
C ILE A 210 -10.72 -20.83 -11.74
N ASP A 211 -10.54 -20.60 -13.03
CA ASP A 211 -9.64 -21.37 -13.89
C ASP A 211 -8.78 -20.38 -14.68
N PRO A 212 -7.62 -19.96 -14.13
CA PRO A 212 -6.81 -18.90 -14.72
C PRO A 212 -6.28 -19.20 -16.13
N GLU A 213 -6.28 -20.47 -16.55
CA GLU A 213 -5.88 -20.90 -17.89
C GLU A 213 -7.03 -20.78 -18.91
N LYS A 214 -8.26 -20.59 -18.43
CA LYS A 214 -9.49 -20.48 -19.26
C LYS A 214 -10.23 -19.17 -19.09
N ASP A 215 -9.93 -18.40 -18.04
CA ASP A 215 -10.56 -17.13 -17.74
C ASP A 215 -9.57 -15.95 -17.79
N SER A 216 -10.04 -14.76 -17.40
CA SER A 216 -9.27 -13.51 -17.46
C SER A 216 -8.43 -13.23 -16.21
N THR A 217 -8.30 -14.19 -15.28
CA THR A 217 -7.63 -14.00 -13.98
C THR A 217 -6.19 -13.56 -14.13
N TYR A 218 -5.40 -14.20 -15.00
CA TYR A 218 -4.02 -13.76 -15.22
C TYR A 218 -3.94 -12.40 -15.92
N THR A 219 -4.91 -12.05 -16.76
CA THR A 219 -4.99 -10.69 -17.32
C THR A 219 -5.26 -9.65 -16.22
N GLU A 220 -6.15 -9.94 -15.27
CA GLU A 220 -6.38 -9.10 -14.08
C GLU A 220 -5.12 -9.01 -13.21
N PHE A 221 -4.35 -10.09 -13.07
CA PHE A 221 -3.07 -10.05 -12.36
C PHE A 221 -2.05 -9.16 -13.05
N ALA A 222 -1.93 -9.25 -14.38
CA ALA A 222 -1.05 -8.37 -15.14
C ALA A 222 -1.44 -6.88 -14.98
N GLU A 223 -2.74 -6.58 -14.96
CA GLU A 223 -3.26 -5.24 -14.66
C GLU A 223 -2.82 -4.78 -13.26
N ILE A 224 -2.95 -5.62 -12.23
CA ILE A 224 -2.54 -5.28 -10.86
C ILE A 224 -1.01 -5.10 -10.74
N ILE A 225 -0.22 -5.89 -11.47
CA ILE A 225 1.24 -5.74 -11.50
C ILE A 225 1.64 -4.40 -12.11
N SER A 226 0.86 -3.89 -13.08
CA SER A 226 1.07 -2.53 -13.61
C SER A 226 0.86 -1.46 -12.53
N TYR A 227 -0.09 -1.64 -11.62
CA TYR A 227 -0.29 -0.72 -10.49
C TYR A 227 0.92 -0.68 -9.55
N SER A 228 1.57 -1.82 -9.33
CA SER A 228 2.84 -1.87 -8.57
C SER A 228 3.94 -1.07 -9.28
N TYR A 229 4.11 -1.26 -10.59
CA TYR A 229 5.05 -0.47 -11.38
C TYR A 229 4.83 1.04 -11.20
N PHE A 230 3.59 1.51 -11.37
CA PHE A 230 3.27 2.93 -11.25
C PHE A 230 3.45 3.45 -9.82
N THR A 231 3.19 2.62 -8.80
CA THR A 231 3.46 2.96 -7.40
C THR A 231 4.95 3.20 -7.19
N ILE A 232 5.80 2.25 -7.60
CA ILE A 232 7.27 2.37 -7.50
C ILE A 232 7.76 3.58 -8.29
N LEU A 233 7.29 3.75 -9.53
CA LEU A 233 7.66 4.89 -10.39
C LEU A 233 7.32 6.24 -9.74
N ASN A 234 6.12 6.38 -9.19
CA ASN A 234 5.70 7.61 -8.52
C ASN A 234 6.51 7.89 -7.26
N CYS A 235 6.87 6.86 -6.49
CA CYS A 235 7.79 7.00 -5.37
C CYS A 235 9.20 7.43 -5.84
N PHE A 236 9.73 6.87 -6.94
CA PHE A 236 11.03 7.29 -7.47
C PHE A 236 11.05 8.71 -8.05
N LYS A 237 9.92 9.20 -8.59
CA LYS A 237 9.82 10.61 -9.04
C LYS A 237 10.09 11.60 -7.90
N HIS A 238 9.73 11.27 -6.66
CA HIS A 238 10.09 12.08 -5.49
C HIS A 238 11.62 12.22 -5.39
N PHE A 239 12.36 11.11 -5.42
CA PHE A 239 13.82 11.13 -5.33
C PHE A 239 14.49 11.75 -6.58
N GLN A 240 13.91 11.53 -7.77
CA GLN A 240 14.35 12.22 -8.99
C GLN A 240 14.24 13.74 -8.83
N ASN A 241 13.11 14.24 -8.33
CA ASN A 241 12.88 15.68 -8.20
C ASN A 241 13.73 16.29 -7.07
N ARG A 242 13.84 15.60 -5.93
CA ARG A 242 14.52 16.10 -4.73
C ARG A 242 16.04 15.96 -4.78
N TYR A 243 16.54 14.87 -5.38
CA TYR A 243 17.97 14.51 -5.38
C TYR A 243 18.58 14.43 -6.78
N ASN A 244 17.84 14.83 -7.83
CA ASN A 244 18.29 14.81 -9.22
C ASN A 244 18.76 13.43 -9.70
N LEU A 245 18.13 12.37 -9.18
CA LEU A 245 18.37 11.00 -9.63
C LEU A 245 17.75 10.73 -11.00
N LYS A 246 18.32 9.79 -11.75
CA LYS A 246 17.76 9.33 -13.02
C LYS A 246 17.03 8.01 -12.82
N ILE A 247 15.85 7.90 -13.41
CA ILE A 247 15.12 6.63 -13.44
C ILE A 247 15.82 5.69 -14.44
N ILE A 248 16.14 4.49 -13.97
CA ILE A 248 16.69 3.38 -14.76
C ILE A 248 15.54 2.43 -15.09
N ASP A 249 15.32 2.11 -16.36
CA ASP A 249 14.27 1.20 -16.82
C ASP A 249 14.80 0.22 -17.87
N THR A 250 15.67 -0.70 -17.43
CA THR A 250 16.40 -1.61 -18.32
C THR A 250 15.46 -2.53 -19.12
N ASN A 251 14.28 -2.83 -18.58
CA ASN A 251 13.27 -3.70 -19.21
C ASN A 251 12.24 -2.94 -20.05
N ASN A 252 12.40 -1.61 -20.23
CA ASN A 252 11.47 -0.75 -20.96
C ASN A 252 10.01 -0.86 -20.47
N LEU A 253 9.80 -1.00 -19.17
CA LEU A 253 8.48 -1.14 -18.55
C LEU A 253 7.58 0.06 -18.84
N SER A 254 8.13 1.28 -18.90
CA SER A 254 7.37 2.47 -19.30
C SER A 254 6.78 2.30 -20.69
N GLN A 255 7.55 1.76 -21.64
CA GLN A 255 7.06 1.56 -23.01
C GLN A 255 6.09 0.38 -23.09
N TYR A 256 6.38 -0.69 -22.36
CA TYR A 256 5.50 -1.85 -22.24
C TYR A 256 4.12 -1.42 -21.74
N TYR A 257 4.04 -0.71 -20.60
CA TYR A 257 2.76 -0.32 -20.00
C TYR A 257 2.05 0.81 -20.75
N LYS A 258 2.76 1.67 -21.49
CA LYS A 258 2.11 2.61 -22.42
C LYS A 258 1.34 1.90 -23.55
N ASN A 259 1.78 0.71 -23.93
CA ASN A 259 1.23 -0.03 -25.07
C ASN A 259 0.15 -1.05 -24.67
N THR A 260 -0.11 -1.27 -23.37
CA THR A 260 -1.01 -2.34 -22.88
C THR A 260 -2.43 -1.89 -22.55
N GLU A 261 -2.88 -0.70 -23.00
CA GLU A 261 -4.19 -0.11 -22.65
C GLU A 261 -4.46 0.04 -21.13
N HIS A 262 -3.53 -0.36 -20.25
CA HIS A 262 -3.61 -0.15 -18.82
C HIS A 262 -3.42 1.34 -18.51
N PRO A 263 -4.40 2.00 -17.90
CA PRO A 263 -4.47 3.46 -17.89
C PRO A 263 -3.39 4.10 -17.01
N ASN A 264 -2.68 5.08 -17.57
CA ASN A 264 -1.77 6.01 -16.88
C ASN A 264 -2.52 6.97 -15.96
#